data_AF-A0A8C3WRY5-F1
#
_entry.id   AF-A0A8C3WRY5-F1
#
_cell.length_a   1.000
_cell.length_b   1.000
_cell.length_c   1.000
_cell.angle_alpha   90.00
_cell.angle_beta   90.00
_cell.angle_gamma   90.00
#
_symmetry.space_group_name_H-M   'P 1'
#
loop_
_entity.id
_entity.type
_entity.pdbx_description
1 polymer ?
#
loop_
_entity_poly.entity_id
_entity_poly.type
_entity_poly.pdbx_seq_one_letter_code
_entity_poly.pdbx_strand_id
1 'polypeptide(L)'
;MLELELDGYPITEDEYLENALRLIPGGDPHIQNSNMPRECIRKFFPKRKCFVFDRPTNDRKQLLHIEELPDDELDKNFREQSKNFCSYIFDHAKTKTLGYGISVTGSGLGTLVQSYLETINSGGVPCLESAVKTLAERENSAAVQKAADHYSEQMAQRLSLPTDTLLELLEVHAACEREALTIFLERSFKDDTQEFQKKLVVMIEKTKEDFLQKNEDVSLKCCQAELKTLSEALMTSISSGAFFVPGGHSLYLKAKNKVEEDYKLVPKKGVKATEVLQSFLRSQEEVELAILLADKALTEGDKAMGVECAKMQAAEREQELLREKQKEEEQKMEAQQRSLQESIAQLEEKMNKERENHLKLQEMTLEHKLKMQKELLTEGFKKKAEDLNKDIEQLKEDIEATKSGSHFNVSAILDVASIALVAVLPGPYKVLGMGVKLLSDAVKGRKDSS
;
A
#
# COMPACT_ATOMS: atom_id res chain seq x y z
N MET A 1 28.27 18.54 48.25
CA MET A 1 28.22 17.78 46.98
C MET A 1 28.62 16.35 47.33
N LEU A 2 28.00 15.33 46.74
CA LEU A 2 28.49 13.96 46.91
C LEU A 2 29.76 13.82 46.09
N GLU A 3 30.81 13.23 46.66
CA GLU A 3 32.13 13.09 46.00
C GLU A 3 32.15 11.98 44.93
N LEU A 4 31.01 11.32 44.67
CA LEU A 4 30.90 10.15 43.81
C LEU A 4 31.97 9.10 44.16
N GLU A 5 32.03 8.75 45.43
CA GLU A 5 32.90 7.68 45.93
C GLU A 5 32.05 6.56 46.56
N LEU A 6 32.48 5.31 46.33
CA LEU A 6 31.93 4.13 47.00
C LEU A 6 33.09 3.27 47.48
N ASP A 7 33.09 2.91 48.77
CA ASP A 7 34.15 2.15 49.43
C ASP A 7 35.56 2.77 49.23
N GLY A 8 35.64 4.09 49.12
CA GLY A 8 36.88 4.85 48.92
C GLY A 8 37.40 4.85 47.48
N TYR A 9 36.62 4.36 46.51
CA TYR A 9 36.94 4.41 45.09
C TYR A 9 36.02 5.37 44.35
N PRO A 10 36.54 6.17 43.40
CA PRO A 10 35.71 7.02 42.56
C PRO A 10 34.81 6.16 41.68
N ILE A 11 33.55 6.57 41.56
CA ILE A 11 32.54 5.95 40.71
C ILE A 11 31.99 6.97 39.72
N THR A 12 31.49 6.48 38.59
CA THR A 12 30.75 7.29 37.62
C THR A 12 29.36 7.65 38.14
N GLU A 13 28.71 8.64 37.52
CA GLU A 13 27.33 9.01 37.81
C GLU A 13 26.37 7.83 37.56
N ASP A 14 26.64 7.05 36.51
CA ASP A 14 25.83 5.87 36.17
C ASP A 14 25.98 4.78 37.23
N GLU A 15 27.21 4.51 37.71
CA GLU A 15 27.43 3.59 38.82
C GLU A 15 26.77 4.08 40.10
N TYR A 16 26.77 5.40 40.36
CA TYR A 16 26.03 5.96 41.48
C TYR A 16 24.53 5.65 41.39
N LEU A 17 23.92 5.84 40.23
CA LEU A 17 22.51 5.51 40.01
C LEU A 17 22.23 4.02 40.16
N GLU A 18 23.02 3.15 39.54
CA GLU A 18 22.82 1.69 39.63
C GLU A 18 23.01 1.18 41.06
N ASN A 19 23.92 1.77 41.83
CA ASN A 19 24.07 1.48 43.26
C ASN A 19 22.85 1.98 44.08
N ALA A 20 22.35 3.17 43.81
CA ALA A 20 21.16 3.71 44.49
C ALA A 20 19.87 2.88 44.22
N LEU A 21 19.82 2.19 43.07
CA LEU A 21 18.72 1.33 42.66
C LEU A 21 18.83 -0.13 43.15
N ARG A 22 19.92 -0.52 43.81
CA ARG A 22 20.03 -1.86 44.43
C ARG A 22 18.93 -2.07 45.46
N LEU A 23 18.36 -3.27 45.50
CA LEU A 23 17.30 -3.59 46.43
C LEU A 23 17.88 -3.84 47.83
N ILE A 24 17.15 -3.36 48.84
CA ILE A 24 17.54 -3.52 50.24
C ILE A 24 17.01 -4.87 50.73
N PRO A 25 17.86 -5.77 51.28
CA PRO A 25 17.42 -7.06 51.78
C PRO A 25 16.57 -6.90 53.04
N GLY A 26 15.50 -7.69 53.14
CA GLY A 26 14.60 -7.69 54.30
C GLY A 26 13.12 -7.77 53.89
N GLY A 27 12.29 -8.22 54.84
CA GLY A 27 10.85 -8.41 54.62
C GLY A 27 9.97 -7.30 55.21
N ASP A 28 10.56 -6.32 55.90
CA ASP A 28 9.84 -5.26 56.60
C ASP A 28 9.02 -4.36 55.64
N PRO A 29 7.80 -3.92 56.00
CA PRO A 29 6.99 -3.05 55.15
C PRO A 29 7.69 -1.75 54.71
N HIS A 30 8.54 -1.15 55.54
CA HIS A 30 9.30 0.04 55.14
C HIS A 30 10.35 -0.27 54.07
N ILE A 31 10.98 -1.45 54.15
CA ILE A 31 11.91 -1.94 53.12
C ILE A 31 11.17 -2.21 51.81
N GLN A 32 10.00 -2.83 51.88
CA GLN A 32 9.17 -3.06 50.69
C GLN A 32 8.77 -1.73 50.03
N ASN A 33 8.28 -0.76 50.80
CA ASN A 33 7.94 0.57 50.29
C ASN A 33 9.14 1.30 49.66
N SER A 34 10.33 1.10 50.20
CA SER A 34 11.57 1.64 49.66
C SER A 34 11.99 0.93 48.35
N ASN A 35 11.80 -0.39 48.27
CA ASN A 35 12.17 -1.19 47.10
C ASN A 35 11.20 -1.04 45.92
N MET A 36 9.91 -0.79 46.17
CA MET A 36 8.90 -0.60 45.12
C MET A 36 9.31 0.41 44.02
N PRO A 37 9.69 1.67 44.33
CA PRO A 37 10.12 2.62 43.31
C PRO A 37 11.41 2.17 42.60
N ARG A 38 12.36 1.53 43.31
CA ARG A 38 13.59 0.99 42.70
C ARG A 38 13.26 -0.10 41.68
N GLU A 39 12.36 -1.02 42.02
CA GLU A 39 11.90 -2.08 41.14
C GLU A 39 11.17 -1.52 39.93
N CYS A 40 10.29 -0.54 40.10
CA CYS A 40 9.61 0.12 38.99
C CYS A 40 10.61 0.77 38.03
N ILE A 41 11.60 1.51 38.54
CA ILE A 41 12.62 2.15 37.70
C ILE A 41 13.42 1.09 36.93
N ARG A 42 13.87 0.03 37.62
CA ARG A 42 14.61 -1.07 36.98
C ARG A 42 13.77 -1.82 35.95
N LYS A 43 12.49 -2.06 36.23
CA LYS A 43 11.60 -2.85 35.38
C LYS A 43 11.14 -2.10 34.14
N PHE A 44 10.75 -0.83 34.29
CA PHE A 44 10.09 -0.08 33.22
C PHE A 44 11.06 0.72 32.34
N PHE A 45 12.28 1.00 32.81
CA PHE A 45 13.26 1.80 32.09
C PHE A 45 14.54 0.99 31.81
N PRO A 46 14.64 0.32 30.65
CA PRO A 46 15.75 -0.58 30.34
C PRO A 46 17.09 0.14 30.12
N LYS A 47 17.02 1.41 29.70
CA LYS A 47 18.18 2.30 29.61
C LYS A 47 18.02 3.40 30.65
N ARG A 48 19.02 3.54 31.49
CA ARG A 48 19.10 4.54 32.56
C ARG A 48 20.46 5.22 32.43
N LYS A 49 20.46 6.54 32.56
CA LYS A 49 21.65 7.39 32.50
C LYS A 49 21.53 8.40 33.61
N CYS A 50 22.61 8.65 34.34
CA CYS A 50 22.67 9.66 35.39
C CYS A 50 23.54 10.83 34.96
N PHE A 51 23.16 12.02 35.40
CA PHE A 51 23.95 13.24 35.31
C PHE A 51 23.91 13.93 36.67
N VAL A 52 25.07 14.39 37.12
CA VAL A 52 25.17 15.24 38.31
C VAL A 52 25.42 16.67 37.86
N PHE A 53 24.88 17.61 38.63
CA PHE A 53 25.02 19.04 38.36
C PHE A 53 25.50 19.73 39.63
N ASP A 54 26.64 20.41 39.49
CA ASP A 54 27.15 21.33 40.50
C ASP A 54 26.19 22.52 40.61
N ARG A 55 26.28 23.26 41.71
CA ARG A 55 25.41 24.42 41.89
C ARG A 55 25.77 25.50 40.83
N PRO A 56 24.80 26.05 40.07
CA PRO A 56 25.11 26.97 38.97
C PRO A 56 25.84 28.25 39.40
N THR A 57 25.53 28.76 40.59
CA THR A 57 26.26 29.85 41.26
C THR A 57 26.09 29.72 42.77
N ASN A 58 27.07 30.23 43.52
CA ASN A 58 27.02 30.29 44.98
C ASN A 58 26.24 31.52 45.50
N ASP A 59 26.00 32.53 44.67
CA ASP A 59 25.20 33.70 45.07
C ASP A 59 23.70 33.40 45.03
N ARG A 60 23.06 33.48 46.19
CA ARG A 60 21.63 33.26 46.36
C ARG A 60 20.76 34.25 45.59
N LYS A 61 21.20 35.51 45.43
CA LYS A 61 20.46 36.52 44.66
C LYS A 61 20.51 36.21 43.17
N GLN A 62 21.68 35.82 42.68
CA GLN A 62 21.85 35.39 41.28
C GLN A 62 21.02 34.16 40.96
N LEU A 63 20.92 33.16 41.86
CA LEU A 63 20.07 31.98 41.64
C LEU A 63 18.58 32.29 41.43
N LEU A 64 18.07 33.41 41.98
CA LEU A 64 16.68 33.83 41.75
C LEU A 64 16.46 34.36 40.33
N HIS A 65 17.53 34.85 39.70
CA HIS A 65 17.55 35.44 38.35
C HIS A 65 18.45 34.63 37.40
N ILE A 66 18.56 33.32 37.62
CA ILE A 66 19.52 32.46 36.93
C ILE A 66 19.35 32.47 35.40
N GLU A 67 18.12 32.62 34.91
CA GLU A 67 17.80 32.70 33.47
C GLU A 67 18.31 33.99 32.81
N GLU A 68 18.61 35.04 33.60
CA GLU A 68 19.10 36.33 33.13
C GLU A 68 20.63 36.42 33.17
N LEU A 69 21.30 35.48 33.86
CA LEU A 69 22.75 35.49 34.00
C LEU A 69 23.42 35.06 32.69
N PRO A 70 24.50 35.73 32.28
CA PRO A 70 25.29 35.28 31.16
C PRO A 70 26.06 34.00 31.54
N ASP A 71 26.27 33.12 30.56
CA ASP A 71 26.93 31.83 30.80
C ASP A 71 28.30 31.98 31.45
N ASP A 72 29.06 33.04 31.18
CA ASP A 72 30.39 33.25 31.74
C ASP A 72 30.40 33.46 33.28
N GLU A 73 29.28 33.89 33.85
CA GLU A 73 29.05 34.04 35.30
C GLU A 73 28.64 32.74 36.03
N LEU A 74 28.27 31.69 35.28
CA LEU A 74 27.95 30.39 35.86
C LEU A 74 29.21 29.58 36.22
N ASP A 75 29.07 28.70 37.21
CA ASP A 75 30.11 27.78 37.61
C ASP A 75 30.62 26.95 36.42
N LYS A 76 31.94 26.80 36.33
CA LYS A 76 32.58 26.15 35.18
C LYS A 76 32.17 24.69 35.04
N ASN A 77 32.10 23.95 36.16
CA ASN A 77 31.72 22.53 36.13
C ASN A 77 30.25 22.39 35.73
N PHE A 78 29.37 23.24 36.28
CA PHE A 78 27.96 23.26 35.90
C PHE A 78 27.77 23.47 34.39
N ARG A 79 28.53 24.39 33.78
CA ARG A 79 28.48 24.61 32.32
C ARG A 79 28.93 23.39 31.53
N GLU A 80 30.02 22.77 31.95
CA GLU A 80 30.55 21.57 31.29
C GLU A 80 29.59 20.39 31.42
N GLN A 81 29.05 20.14 32.62
CA GLN A 81 28.03 19.13 32.87
C GLN A 81 26.75 19.37 32.05
N SER A 82 26.27 20.63 31.99
CA SER A 82 25.12 21.02 31.18
C SER A 82 25.35 20.78 29.68
N LYS A 83 26.54 21.14 29.18
CA LYS A 83 26.92 20.86 27.80
C LYS A 83 26.96 19.36 27.52
N ASN A 84 27.57 18.58 28.42
CA ASN A 84 27.66 17.12 28.29
C ASN A 84 26.27 16.46 28.30
N PHE A 85 25.37 16.92 29.18
CA PHE A 85 23.98 16.51 29.19
C PHE A 85 23.28 16.80 27.85
N CYS A 86 23.34 18.04 27.37
CA CYS A 86 22.73 18.44 26.11
C CYS A 86 23.28 17.62 24.93
N SER A 87 24.60 17.47 24.83
CA SER A 87 25.24 16.65 23.80
C SER A 87 24.77 15.20 23.86
N TYR A 88 24.72 14.61 25.06
CA TYR A 88 24.21 13.24 25.20
C TYR A 88 22.77 13.11 24.73
N ILE A 89 21.88 14.04 25.10
CA ILE A 89 20.48 14.01 24.65
C ILE A 89 20.40 14.12 23.12
N PHE A 90 21.13 15.05 22.49
CA PHE A 90 21.11 15.19 21.03
C PHE A 90 21.66 13.96 20.29
N ASP A 91 22.68 13.31 20.86
CA ASP A 91 23.32 12.15 20.24
C ASP A 91 22.57 10.82 20.48
N HIS A 92 21.86 10.69 21.61
CA HIS A 92 21.31 9.40 22.06
C HIS A 92 19.78 9.35 22.15
N ALA A 93 19.08 10.49 22.14
CA ALA A 93 17.63 10.49 22.16
C ALA A 93 17.08 9.86 20.88
N LYS A 94 16.28 8.81 21.04
CA LYS A 94 15.66 8.11 19.92
C LYS A 94 14.35 8.77 19.53
N THR A 95 14.04 8.74 18.24
CA THR A 95 12.70 9.05 17.73
C THR A 95 11.66 8.23 18.48
N LYS A 96 10.55 8.86 18.88
CA LYS A 96 9.46 8.15 19.55
C LYS A 96 8.84 7.15 18.58
N THR A 97 8.77 5.89 18.97
CA THR A 97 8.10 4.84 18.21
C THR A 97 6.94 4.22 18.99
N LEU A 98 6.00 3.65 18.25
CA LEU A 98 4.99 2.71 18.75
C LEU A 98 5.46 1.26 18.47
N GLY A 99 4.59 0.28 18.72
CA GLY A 99 4.85 -1.11 18.31
C GLY A 99 5.24 -1.21 16.82
N TYR A 100 5.92 -2.29 16.44
CA TYR A 100 6.32 -2.57 15.05
C TYR A 100 7.30 -1.55 14.40
N GLY A 101 7.87 -0.64 15.19
CA GLY A 101 8.88 0.32 14.71
C GLY A 101 8.31 1.58 14.06
N ILE A 102 7.01 1.84 14.24
CA ILE A 102 6.32 2.99 13.64
C ILE A 102 6.76 4.26 14.35
N SER A 103 7.34 5.20 13.60
CA SER A 103 7.75 6.50 14.14
C SER A 103 6.54 7.43 14.32
N VAL A 104 6.48 8.10 15.47
CA VAL A 104 5.38 9.03 15.80
C VAL A 104 5.68 10.40 15.18
N THR A 105 4.83 10.82 14.25
CA THR A 105 4.85 12.16 13.64
C THR A 105 4.17 13.19 14.55
N GLY A 106 4.24 14.48 14.19
CA GLY A 106 3.53 15.54 14.92
C GLY A 106 2.00 15.35 14.96
N SER A 107 1.39 14.95 13.83
CA SER A 107 -0.05 14.62 13.77
C SER A 107 -0.38 13.39 14.62
N GLY A 108 0.50 12.39 14.59
CA GLY A 108 0.35 11.19 15.39
C GLY A 108 0.41 11.48 16.88
N LEU A 109 1.37 12.30 17.30
CA LEU A 109 1.48 12.74 18.69
C LEU A 109 0.24 13.50 19.15
N GLY A 110 -0.28 14.42 18.33
CA GLY A 110 -1.52 15.15 18.64
C GLY A 110 -2.71 14.21 18.86
N THR A 111 -2.85 13.17 18.03
CA THR A 111 -3.90 12.15 18.17
C THR A 111 -3.73 11.33 19.47
N LEU A 112 -2.51 10.93 19.81
CA LEU A 112 -2.23 10.19 21.05
C LEU A 112 -2.54 11.05 22.29
N VAL A 113 -2.13 12.31 22.29
CA VAL A 113 -2.42 13.26 23.38
C VAL A 113 -3.92 13.42 23.57
N GLN A 114 -4.67 13.64 22.48
CA GLN A 114 -6.12 13.76 22.53
C GLN A 114 -6.77 12.50 23.12
N SER A 115 -6.42 11.32 22.61
CA SER A 115 -6.96 10.03 23.06
C SER A 115 -6.71 9.78 24.56
N TYR A 116 -5.48 10.07 25.02
CA TYR A 116 -5.15 9.93 26.43
C TYR A 116 -5.90 10.92 27.31
N LEU A 117 -6.00 12.19 26.92
CA LEU A 117 -6.73 13.20 27.69
C LEU A 117 -8.23 12.89 27.75
N GLU A 118 -8.86 12.45 26.67
CA GLU A 118 -10.27 12.04 26.65
C GLU A 118 -10.53 10.85 27.60
N THR A 119 -9.61 9.88 27.62
CA THR A 119 -9.69 8.74 28.52
C THR A 119 -9.54 9.17 29.99
N ILE A 120 -8.57 10.03 30.29
CA ILE A 120 -8.35 10.55 31.66
C ILE A 120 -9.55 11.37 32.12
N ASN A 121 -10.03 12.29 31.29
CA ASN A 121 -11.14 13.19 31.62
C ASN A 121 -12.47 12.44 31.81
N SER A 122 -12.63 11.26 31.21
CA SER A 122 -13.78 10.37 31.44
C SER A 122 -13.62 9.44 32.66
N GLY A 123 -12.52 9.54 33.39
CA GLY A 123 -12.22 8.68 34.55
C GLY A 123 -11.68 7.29 34.18
N GLY A 124 -11.34 7.07 32.92
CA GLY A 124 -10.71 5.85 32.43
C GLY A 124 -9.20 5.81 32.62
N VAL A 125 -8.60 4.65 32.35
CA VAL A 125 -7.15 4.44 32.37
C VAL A 125 -6.63 4.40 30.92
N PRO A 126 -5.69 5.29 30.53
CA PRO A 126 -5.07 5.26 29.21
C PRO A 126 -4.46 3.90 28.89
N CYS A 127 -4.83 3.33 27.74
CA CYS A 127 -4.27 2.08 27.24
C CYS A 127 -3.45 2.36 25.96
N LEU A 128 -2.23 1.83 25.91
CA LEU A 128 -1.36 2.00 24.74
C LEU A 128 -1.99 1.35 23.51
N GLU A 129 -2.57 0.16 23.66
CA GLU A 129 -3.10 -0.60 22.54
C GLU A 129 -4.31 0.07 21.89
N SER A 130 -5.22 0.64 22.71
CA SER A 130 -6.38 1.37 22.21
C SER A 130 -5.97 2.65 21.51
N ALA A 131 -5.04 3.42 22.07
CA ALA A 131 -4.53 4.63 21.44
C ALA A 131 -3.81 4.34 20.11
N VAL A 132 -3.05 3.25 20.03
CA VAL A 132 -2.43 2.79 18.78
C VAL A 132 -3.49 2.39 17.76
N LYS A 133 -4.59 1.73 18.17
CA LYS A 133 -5.69 1.36 17.26
C LYS A 133 -6.39 2.59 16.70
N THR A 134 -6.74 3.56 17.54
CA THR A 134 -7.35 4.83 17.11
C THR A 134 -6.43 5.60 16.16
N LEU A 135 -5.13 5.62 16.44
CA LEU A 135 -4.16 6.24 15.55
C LEU A 135 -4.07 5.48 14.21
N ALA A 136 -4.04 4.15 14.23
CA ALA A 136 -4.02 3.32 13.02
C ALA A 136 -5.25 3.59 12.14
N GLU A 137 -6.45 3.63 12.72
CA GLU A 137 -7.68 3.92 11.98
C GLU A 137 -7.60 5.26 11.24
N ARG A 138 -7.12 6.31 11.91
CA ARG A 138 -6.96 7.65 11.34
C ARG A 138 -5.88 7.68 10.24
N GLU A 139 -4.68 7.19 10.55
CA GLU A 139 -3.53 7.26 9.65
C GLU A 139 -3.73 6.34 8.43
N ASN A 140 -4.30 5.14 8.61
CA ASN A 140 -4.62 4.24 7.50
C ASN A 140 -5.68 4.82 6.58
N SER A 141 -6.72 5.47 7.12
CA SER A 141 -7.72 6.18 6.32
C SER A 141 -7.08 7.28 5.46
N ALA A 142 -6.19 8.08 6.07
CA ALA A 142 -5.48 9.13 5.36
C ALA A 142 -4.49 8.56 4.32
N ALA A 143 -3.84 7.44 4.61
CA ALA A 143 -2.95 6.74 3.69
C ALA A 143 -3.70 6.21 2.48
N VAL A 144 -4.88 5.61 2.68
CA VAL A 144 -5.76 5.15 1.60
C VAL A 144 -6.15 6.31 0.69
N GLN A 145 -6.62 7.44 1.26
CA GLN A 145 -7.02 8.60 0.46
C GLN A 145 -5.84 9.15 -0.33
N LYS A 146 -4.69 9.35 0.32
CA LYS A 146 -3.49 9.86 -0.34
C LYS A 146 -3.02 8.96 -1.49
N ALA A 147 -3.06 7.64 -1.30
CA ALA A 147 -2.68 6.69 -2.34
C ALA A 147 -3.65 6.70 -3.52
N ALA A 148 -4.96 6.77 -3.25
CA ALA A 148 -5.99 6.85 -4.28
C ALA A 148 -5.91 8.17 -5.09
N ASP A 149 -5.67 9.30 -4.41
CA ASP A 149 -5.49 10.59 -5.06
C ASP A 149 -4.25 10.57 -5.96
N HIS A 150 -3.12 10.06 -5.46
CA HIS A 150 -1.89 9.90 -6.24
C HIS A 150 -2.13 9.02 -7.48
N TYR A 151 -2.81 7.88 -7.32
CA TYR A 151 -3.15 7.02 -8.45
C TYR A 151 -3.94 7.76 -9.54
N SER A 152 -5.01 8.47 -9.13
CA SER A 152 -5.89 9.20 -10.03
C SER A 152 -5.16 10.33 -10.77
N GLU A 153 -4.36 11.12 -10.05
CA GLU A 153 -3.55 12.19 -10.62
C GLU A 153 -2.52 11.67 -11.62
N GLN A 154 -1.80 10.60 -11.28
CA GLN A 154 -0.77 10.05 -12.16
C GLN A 154 -1.37 9.40 -13.41
N MET A 155 -2.51 8.71 -13.29
CA MET A 155 -3.25 8.19 -14.45
C MET A 155 -3.66 9.32 -15.39
N ALA A 156 -4.22 10.42 -14.85
CA ALA A 156 -4.64 11.57 -15.64
C ALA A 156 -3.47 12.31 -16.31
N GLN A 157 -2.31 12.39 -15.65
CA GLN A 157 -1.13 13.08 -16.18
C GLN A 157 -0.39 12.26 -17.24
N ARG A 158 -0.33 10.93 -17.09
CA ARG A 158 0.46 10.05 -17.95
C ARG A 158 -0.31 9.57 -19.18
N LEU A 159 -1.64 9.51 -19.13
CA LEU A 159 -2.45 9.03 -20.24
C LEU A 159 -2.87 10.17 -21.18
N SER A 160 -2.70 9.94 -22.48
CA SER A 160 -3.31 10.74 -23.54
C SER A 160 -4.38 9.88 -24.22
N LEU A 161 -5.66 10.21 -24.00
CA LEU A 161 -6.77 9.45 -24.59
C LEU A 161 -7.13 9.96 -26.01
N PRO A 162 -7.48 9.07 -26.96
CA PRO A 162 -7.48 7.62 -26.80
C PRO A 162 -6.06 7.04 -26.92
N THR A 163 -5.77 5.96 -26.18
CA THR A 163 -4.52 5.21 -26.33
C THR A 163 -4.54 4.37 -27.60
N ASP A 164 -3.38 4.12 -28.20
CA ASP A 164 -3.30 3.34 -29.44
C ASP A 164 -3.66 1.86 -29.20
N THR A 165 -3.33 1.35 -28.02
CA THR A 165 -3.67 -0.01 -27.60
C THR A 165 -4.19 -0.05 -26.17
N LEU A 166 -4.90 -1.13 -25.83
CA LEU A 166 -5.30 -1.41 -24.45
C LEU A 166 -4.07 -1.62 -23.54
N LEU A 167 -3.01 -2.24 -24.06
CA LEU A 167 -1.79 -2.52 -23.32
C LEU A 167 -1.12 -1.24 -22.79
N GLU A 168 -1.06 -0.17 -23.60
CA GLU A 168 -0.51 1.12 -23.18
C GLU A 168 -1.20 1.65 -21.91
N LEU A 169 -2.53 1.57 -21.85
CA LEU A 169 -3.30 1.98 -20.67
C LEU A 169 -3.00 1.09 -19.46
N LEU A 170 -2.96 -0.24 -19.68
CA LEU A 170 -2.69 -1.22 -18.62
C LEU A 170 -1.28 -1.09 -18.04
N GLU A 171 -0.27 -0.75 -18.86
CA GLU A 171 1.11 -0.52 -18.40
C GLU A 171 1.21 0.74 -17.53
N VAL A 172 0.54 1.84 -17.92
CA VAL A 172 0.47 3.05 -17.10
C VAL A 172 -0.26 2.78 -15.78
N HIS A 173 -1.39 2.06 -15.84
CA HIS A 173 -2.12 1.61 -14.65
C HIS A 173 -1.22 0.84 -13.68
N ALA A 174 -0.49 -0.17 -14.16
CA ALA A 174 0.39 -0.99 -13.31
C ALA A 174 1.50 -0.15 -12.65
N ALA A 175 2.05 0.84 -13.36
CA ALA A 175 3.03 1.76 -12.77
C ALA A 175 2.40 2.64 -11.68
N CYS A 176 1.22 3.23 -11.95
CA CYS A 176 0.52 4.10 -11.00
C CYS A 176 0.03 3.34 -9.76
N GLU A 177 -0.46 2.11 -9.93
CA GLU A 177 -0.92 1.26 -8.83
C GLU A 177 0.23 0.90 -7.88
N ARG A 178 1.38 0.48 -8.43
CA ARG A 178 2.59 0.18 -7.66
C ARG A 178 3.06 1.38 -6.81
N GLU A 179 3.02 2.58 -7.38
CA GLU A 179 3.34 3.83 -6.67
C GLU A 179 2.34 4.09 -5.54
N ALA A 180 1.03 3.96 -5.82
CA ALA A 180 -0.02 4.16 -4.84
C ALA A 180 0.07 3.16 -3.68
N LEU A 181 0.32 1.89 -3.98
CA LEU A 181 0.54 0.84 -2.98
C LEU A 181 1.77 1.16 -2.11
N THR A 182 2.87 1.61 -2.71
CA THR A 182 4.07 2.05 -1.96
C THR A 182 3.72 3.15 -0.96
N ILE A 183 3.02 4.20 -1.41
CA ILE A 183 2.59 5.33 -0.57
C ILE A 183 1.70 4.86 0.59
N PHE A 184 0.78 3.94 0.31
CA PHE A 184 -0.09 3.37 1.34
C PHE A 184 0.72 2.55 2.35
N LEU A 185 1.57 1.64 1.89
CA LEU A 185 2.34 0.72 2.73
C LEU A 185 3.37 1.44 3.60
N GLU A 186 3.95 2.56 3.15
CA GLU A 186 4.86 3.38 3.96
C GLU A 186 4.19 4.02 5.17
N ARG A 187 2.87 4.30 5.08
CA ARG A 187 2.14 5.08 6.09
C ARG A 187 1.19 4.24 6.91
N SER A 188 0.66 3.17 6.34
CA SER A 188 -0.29 2.33 7.04
C SER A 188 0.40 1.48 8.10
N PHE A 189 -0.33 1.08 9.13
CA PHE A 189 0.14 0.14 10.14
C PHE A 189 -1.04 -0.45 10.91
N LYS A 190 -0.86 -1.61 11.54
CA LYS A 190 -1.92 -2.30 12.30
C LYS A 190 -3.21 -2.47 11.47
N ASP A 191 -3.06 -2.80 10.18
CA ASP A 191 -4.16 -3.18 9.28
C ASP A 191 -4.33 -4.70 9.27
N ASP A 192 -4.55 -5.29 10.45
CA ASP A 192 -4.46 -6.74 10.67
C ASP A 192 -5.49 -7.54 9.84
N THR A 193 -6.64 -6.93 9.52
CA THR A 193 -7.70 -7.50 8.67
C THR A 193 -7.58 -7.09 7.19
N GLN A 194 -6.58 -6.27 6.87
CA GLN A 194 -6.32 -5.67 5.56
C GLN A 194 -7.51 -4.86 5.02
N GLU A 195 -8.36 -4.34 5.89
CA GLU A 195 -9.56 -3.60 5.49
C GLU A 195 -9.22 -2.31 4.75
N PHE A 196 -8.15 -1.62 5.14
CA PHE A 196 -7.73 -0.39 4.46
C PHE A 196 -7.09 -0.69 3.12
N GLN A 197 -6.26 -1.74 3.04
CA GLN A 197 -5.72 -2.19 1.77
C GLN A 197 -6.84 -2.62 0.79
N LYS A 198 -7.85 -3.35 1.27
CA LYS A 198 -9.03 -3.72 0.46
C LYS A 198 -9.78 -2.50 -0.06
N LYS A 199 -9.96 -1.46 0.77
CA LYS A 199 -10.58 -0.19 0.35
C LYS A 199 -9.77 0.49 -0.75
N LEU A 200 -8.44 0.52 -0.63
CA LEU A 200 -7.56 1.09 -1.65
C LEU A 200 -7.70 0.35 -2.99
N VAL A 201 -7.62 -0.98 -2.97
CA VAL A 201 -7.77 -1.82 -4.18
C VAL A 201 -9.11 -1.51 -4.87
N VAL A 202 -10.21 -1.47 -4.13
CA VAL A 202 -11.53 -1.15 -4.70
C VAL A 202 -11.56 0.24 -5.35
N MET A 203 -10.91 1.24 -4.76
CA MET A 203 -10.86 2.59 -5.34
C MET A 203 -9.98 2.67 -6.58
N ILE A 204 -8.84 1.99 -6.59
CA ILE A 204 -7.95 1.89 -7.76
C ILE A 204 -8.69 1.20 -8.91
N GLU A 205 -9.35 0.07 -8.63
CA GLU A 205 -10.10 -0.69 -9.62
C GLU A 205 -11.25 0.10 -10.24
N LYS A 206 -12.03 0.79 -9.41
CA LYS A 206 -13.09 1.67 -9.89
C LYS A 206 -12.53 2.78 -10.79
N THR A 207 -11.43 3.41 -10.37
CA THR A 207 -10.81 4.49 -11.13
C THR A 207 -10.23 3.97 -12.45
N LYS A 208 -9.62 2.77 -12.46
CA LYS A 208 -9.17 2.09 -13.69
C LYS A 208 -10.32 1.88 -14.66
N GLU A 209 -11.45 1.35 -14.19
CA GLU A 209 -12.64 1.12 -15.02
C GLU A 209 -13.16 2.43 -15.64
N ASP A 210 -13.20 3.51 -14.85
CA ASP A 210 -13.56 4.84 -15.36
C ASP A 210 -12.62 5.31 -16.48
N PHE A 211 -11.32 5.04 -16.39
CA PHE A 211 -10.36 5.35 -17.45
C PHE A 211 -10.51 4.46 -18.69
N LEU A 212 -10.78 3.16 -18.50
CA LEU A 212 -11.06 2.23 -19.60
C LEU A 212 -12.28 2.67 -20.39
N GLN A 213 -13.38 2.99 -19.72
CA GLN A 213 -14.60 3.46 -20.37
C GLN A 213 -14.37 4.79 -21.11
N LYS A 214 -13.68 5.75 -20.49
CA LYS A 214 -13.34 7.02 -21.16
C LYS A 214 -12.48 6.80 -22.40
N ASN A 215 -11.52 5.88 -22.34
CA ASN A 215 -10.66 5.55 -23.47
C ASN A 215 -11.48 4.97 -24.63
N GLU A 216 -12.37 4.02 -24.33
CA GLU A 216 -13.29 3.44 -25.31
C GLU A 216 -14.21 4.49 -25.94
N ASP A 217 -14.80 5.38 -25.13
CA ASP A 217 -15.71 6.43 -25.60
C ASP A 217 -15.02 7.45 -26.51
N VAL A 218 -13.81 7.88 -26.16
CA VAL A 218 -13.02 8.83 -26.96
C VAL A 218 -12.58 8.15 -28.26
N SER A 219 -12.12 6.90 -28.19
CA SER A 219 -11.75 6.11 -29.37
C SER A 219 -12.93 5.93 -30.32
N LEU A 220 -14.10 5.55 -29.80
CA LEU A 220 -15.34 5.39 -30.58
C LEU A 220 -15.69 6.68 -31.34
N LYS A 221 -15.68 7.83 -30.65
CA LYS A 221 -15.99 9.13 -31.26
C LYS A 221 -14.99 9.51 -32.34
N CYS A 222 -13.70 9.31 -32.08
CA CYS A 222 -12.63 9.59 -33.04
C CYS A 222 -12.80 8.72 -34.30
N CYS A 223 -12.95 7.41 -34.12
CA CYS A 223 -13.12 6.46 -35.22
C CYS A 223 -14.34 6.77 -36.08
N GLN A 224 -15.50 7.06 -35.45
CA GLN A 224 -16.73 7.39 -36.16
C GLN A 224 -16.60 8.69 -36.96
N ALA A 225 -15.96 9.72 -36.42
CA ALA A 225 -15.77 11.00 -37.10
C ALA A 225 -14.85 10.85 -38.33
N GLU A 226 -13.73 10.14 -38.18
CA GLU A 226 -12.78 9.87 -39.27
C GLU A 226 -13.43 9.02 -40.35
N LEU A 227 -14.10 7.93 -39.97
CA LEU A 227 -14.74 7.03 -40.94
C LEU A 227 -15.89 7.72 -41.69
N LYS A 228 -16.66 8.58 -41.02
CA LYS A 228 -17.69 9.40 -41.67
C LYS A 228 -17.09 10.31 -42.75
N THR A 229 -15.94 10.92 -42.46
CA THR A 229 -15.24 11.81 -43.39
C THR A 229 -14.68 11.03 -44.58
N LEU A 230 -14.02 9.90 -44.33
CA LEU A 230 -13.44 9.06 -45.38
C LEU A 230 -14.50 8.41 -46.28
N SER A 231 -15.66 8.04 -45.72
CA SER A 231 -16.74 7.39 -46.47
C SER A 231 -17.67 8.36 -47.20
N GLU A 232 -17.55 9.68 -47.02
CA GLU A 232 -18.49 10.67 -47.56
C GLU A 232 -18.65 10.57 -49.10
N ALA A 233 -17.54 10.47 -49.82
CA ALA A 233 -17.54 10.34 -51.28
C ALA A 233 -18.19 9.02 -51.75
N LEU A 234 -17.93 7.93 -51.02
CA LEU A 234 -18.53 6.62 -51.29
C LEU A 234 -20.05 6.69 -51.06
N MET A 235 -20.49 7.21 -49.91
CA MET A 235 -21.91 7.33 -49.57
C MET A 235 -22.67 8.21 -50.57
N THR A 236 -22.07 9.33 -51.00
CA THR A 236 -22.65 10.21 -52.03
C THR A 236 -22.79 9.50 -53.38
N SER A 237 -21.79 8.69 -53.75
CA SER A 237 -21.81 7.91 -54.99
C SER A 237 -22.86 6.79 -54.95
N ILE A 238 -23.07 6.17 -53.77
CA ILE A 238 -24.15 5.20 -53.54
C ILE A 238 -25.52 5.89 -53.70
N SER A 239 -25.74 7.01 -53.00
CA SER A 239 -27.05 7.70 -53.01
C SER A 239 -27.42 8.29 -54.37
N SER A 240 -26.43 8.68 -55.18
CA SER A 240 -26.66 9.16 -56.55
C SER A 240 -26.86 8.03 -57.57
N GLY A 241 -26.74 6.77 -57.15
CA GLY A 241 -26.87 5.61 -58.02
C GLY A 241 -25.69 5.41 -58.98
N ALA A 242 -24.53 6.03 -58.72
CA ALA A 242 -23.37 6.03 -59.62
C ALA A 242 -22.80 4.62 -59.91
N PHE A 243 -23.08 3.65 -59.04
CA PHE A 243 -22.65 2.26 -59.18
C PHE A 243 -23.67 1.34 -59.89
N PHE A 244 -24.87 1.81 -60.22
CA PHE A 244 -25.89 1.01 -60.94
C PHE A 244 -25.73 1.10 -62.46
N VAL A 245 -24.49 0.86 -62.92
CA VAL A 245 -24.09 0.86 -64.33
C VAL A 245 -23.36 -0.44 -64.67
N PRO A 246 -23.27 -0.85 -65.95
CA PRO A 246 -22.46 -2.01 -66.32
C PRO A 246 -21.00 -1.86 -65.85
N GLY A 247 -20.51 -2.81 -65.06
CA GLY A 247 -19.18 -2.78 -64.42
C GLY A 247 -19.13 -2.02 -63.08
N GLY A 248 -20.27 -1.56 -62.57
CA GLY A 248 -20.39 -0.76 -61.38
C GLY A 248 -20.00 -1.47 -60.08
N HIS A 249 -20.13 -2.80 -60.00
CA HIS A 249 -19.69 -3.56 -58.81
C HIS A 249 -18.17 -3.45 -58.58
N SER A 250 -17.37 -3.50 -59.66
CA SER A 250 -15.92 -3.32 -59.55
C SER A 250 -15.53 -1.91 -59.10
N LEU A 251 -16.23 -0.89 -59.61
CA LEU A 251 -16.01 0.51 -59.22
C LEU A 251 -16.37 0.74 -57.74
N TYR A 252 -17.47 0.14 -57.27
CA TYR A 252 -17.87 0.16 -55.87
C TYR A 252 -16.81 -0.49 -54.97
N LEU A 253 -16.35 -1.70 -55.29
CA LEU A 253 -15.31 -2.38 -54.51
C LEU A 253 -14.04 -1.55 -54.41
N LYS A 254 -13.61 -0.91 -55.51
CA LYS A 254 -12.44 -0.02 -55.49
C LYS A 254 -12.64 1.18 -54.57
N ALA A 255 -13.82 1.79 -54.58
CA ALA A 255 -14.15 2.92 -53.71
C ALA A 255 -14.24 2.49 -52.23
N LYS A 256 -14.88 1.35 -51.93
CA LYS A 256 -14.95 0.77 -50.59
C LYS A 256 -13.57 0.42 -50.03
N ASN A 257 -12.76 -0.30 -50.81
CA ASN A 257 -11.40 -0.69 -50.40
C ASN A 257 -10.52 0.54 -50.13
N LYS A 258 -10.68 1.62 -50.90
CA LYS A 258 -9.99 2.87 -50.63
C LYS A 258 -10.35 3.45 -49.26
N VAL A 259 -11.64 3.43 -48.87
CA VAL A 259 -12.06 3.87 -47.52
C VAL A 259 -11.41 3.00 -46.45
N GLU A 260 -11.35 1.68 -46.64
CA GLU A 260 -10.68 0.76 -45.70
C GLU A 260 -9.18 1.03 -45.58
N GLU A 261 -8.48 1.24 -46.71
CA GLU A 261 -7.05 1.55 -46.75
C GLU A 261 -6.74 2.90 -46.10
N ASP A 262 -7.47 3.95 -46.47
CA ASP A 262 -7.31 5.29 -45.92
C ASP A 262 -7.58 5.28 -44.40
N TYR A 263 -8.60 4.54 -43.95
CA TYR A 263 -8.91 4.41 -42.53
C TYR A 263 -7.81 3.69 -41.74
N LYS A 264 -7.18 2.66 -42.32
CA LYS A 264 -6.03 1.97 -41.68
C LYS A 264 -4.87 2.93 -41.42
N LEU A 265 -4.65 3.91 -42.30
CA LEU A 265 -3.55 4.89 -42.20
C LEU A 265 -3.79 6.00 -41.17
N VAL A 266 -5.01 6.19 -40.68
CA VAL A 266 -5.31 7.21 -39.66
C VAL A 266 -4.58 6.89 -38.34
N PRO A 267 -3.73 7.77 -37.80
CA PRO A 267 -3.09 7.54 -36.50
C PRO A 267 -4.05 7.76 -35.34
N LYS A 268 -3.78 7.18 -34.16
CA LYS A 268 -4.48 7.47 -32.89
C LYS A 268 -6.00 7.30 -32.89
N LYS A 269 -6.50 6.31 -33.65
CA LYS A 269 -7.91 5.90 -33.62
C LYS A 269 -8.30 5.27 -32.28
N GLY A 270 -7.36 4.56 -31.68
CA GLY A 270 -7.47 3.85 -30.42
C GLY A 270 -8.23 2.53 -30.47
N VAL A 271 -8.57 2.01 -29.30
CA VAL A 271 -9.04 0.63 -29.07
C VAL A 271 -10.32 0.23 -29.81
N LYS A 272 -11.17 1.17 -30.23
CA LYS A 272 -12.41 0.89 -30.98
C LYS A 272 -12.25 0.90 -32.50
N ALA A 273 -11.02 1.05 -33.01
CA ALA A 273 -10.75 1.20 -34.44
C ALA A 273 -11.34 0.06 -35.30
N THR A 274 -11.07 -1.20 -34.93
CA THR A 274 -11.54 -2.38 -35.68
C THR A 274 -13.05 -2.55 -35.56
N GLU A 275 -13.60 -2.41 -34.36
CA GLU A 275 -15.04 -2.54 -34.11
C GLU A 275 -15.86 -1.54 -34.95
N VAL A 276 -15.42 -0.28 -35.02
CA VAL A 276 -16.09 0.76 -35.82
C VAL A 276 -15.99 0.46 -37.32
N LEU A 277 -14.81 0.08 -37.81
CA LEU A 277 -14.62 -0.25 -39.23
C LEU A 277 -15.52 -1.41 -39.64
N GLN A 278 -15.54 -2.48 -38.84
CA GLN A 278 -16.34 -3.65 -39.16
C GLN A 278 -17.85 -3.36 -39.07
N SER A 279 -18.29 -2.53 -38.12
CA SER A 279 -19.68 -2.08 -38.06
C SER A 279 -20.08 -1.33 -39.34
N PHE A 280 -19.20 -0.46 -39.84
CA PHE A 280 -19.41 0.20 -41.12
C PHE A 280 -19.45 -0.80 -42.27
N LEU A 281 -18.49 -1.71 -42.39
CA LEU A 281 -18.47 -2.70 -43.48
C LEU A 281 -19.71 -3.59 -43.48
N ARG A 282 -20.20 -4.00 -42.30
CA ARG A 282 -21.46 -4.74 -42.16
C ARG A 282 -22.65 -3.93 -42.68
N SER A 283 -22.70 -2.62 -42.42
CA SER A 283 -23.75 -1.75 -42.97
C SER A 283 -23.73 -1.64 -44.50
N GLN A 284 -22.60 -1.97 -45.14
CA GLN A 284 -22.42 -1.91 -46.58
C GLN A 284 -22.75 -3.23 -47.30
N GLU A 285 -22.98 -4.34 -46.57
CA GLU A 285 -23.18 -5.67 -47.16
C GLU A 285 -24.43 -5.74 -48.06
N GLU A 286 -25.56 -5.19 -47.60
CA GLU A 286 -26.80 -5.16 -48.38
C GLU A 286 -26.68 -4.27 -49.63
N VAL A 287 -25.95 -3.16 -49.51
CA VAL A 287 -25.69 -2.23 -50.62
C VAL A 287 -24.81 -2.90 -51.68
N GLU A 288 -23.74 -3.56 -51.25
CA GLU A 288 -22.86 -4.32 -52.13
C GLU A 288 -23.62 -5.43 -52.87
N LEU A 289 -24.46 -6.18 -52.16
CA LEU A 289 -25.29 -7.23 -52.75
C LEU A 289 -26.26 -6.68 -53.81
N ALA A 290 -26.90 -5.54 -53.52
CA ALA A 290 -27.81 -4.89 -54.46
C ALA A 290 -27.09 -4.42 -55.74
N ILE A 291 -25.89 -3.83 -55.61
CA ILE A 291 -25.07 -3.39 -56.74
C ILE A 291 -24.61 -4.60 -57.56
N LEU A 292 -24.12 -5.66 -56.90
CA LEU A 292 -23.66 -6.90 -57.54
C LEU A 292 -24.76 -7.55 -58.40
N LEU A 293 -25.99 -7.67 -57.86
CA LEU A 293 -27.11 -8.29 -58.57
C LEU A 293 -27.61 -7.43 -59.74
N ALA A 294 -27.52 -6.10 -59.62
CA ALA A 294 -27.94 -5.15 -60.64
C ALA A 294 -26.94 -4.98 -61.79
N ASP A 295 -25.68 -5.40 -61.63
CA ASP A 295 -24.63 -5.23 -62.63
C ASP A 295 -24.86 -6.15 -63.84
N LYS A 296 -25.18 -5.54 -64.98
CA LYS A 296 -25.46 -6.23 -66.25
C LYS A 296 -24.19 -6.69 -66.99
N ALA A 297 -23.01 -6.25 -66.57
CA ALA A 297 -21.74 -6.68 -67.15
C ALA A 297 -21.28 -8.06 -66.62
N LEU A 298 -21.88 -8.54 -65.52
CA LEU A 298 -21.55 -9.81 -64.88
C LEU A 298 -22.50 -10.92 -65.34
N THR A 299 -21.96 -12.12 -65.55
CA THR A 299 -22.78 -13.32 -65.79
C THR A 299 -23.44 -13.78 -64.50
N GLU A 300 -24.50 -14.59 -64.60
CA GLU A 300 -25.12 -15.19 -63.40
C GLU A 300 -24.15 -16.07 -62.60
N GLY A 301 -23.16 -16.68 -63.26
CA GLY A 301 -22.07 -17.39 -62.61
C GLY A 301 -21.13 -16.46 -61.81
N ASP A 302 -20.77 -15.31 -62.39
CA ASP A 302 -19.93 -14.31 -61.72
C ASP A 302 -20.64 -13.69 -60.50
N LYS A 303 -21.95 -13.44 -60.63
CA LYS A 303 -22.79 -12.95 -59.51
C LYS A 303 -22.87 -13.97 -58.39
N ALA A 304 -23.13 -15.24 -58.69
CA ALA A 304 -23.17 -16.30 -57.70
C ALA A 304 -21.84 -16.44 -56.96
N MET A 305 -20.72 -16.38 -57.68
CA MET A 305 -19.38 -16.39 -57.10
C MET A 305 -19.12 -15.16 -56.22
N GLY A 306 -19.54 -13.97 -56.67
CA GLY A 306 -19.44 -12.74 -55.88
C GLY A 306 -20.19 -12.80 -54.56
N VAL A 307 -21.41 -13.37 -54.55
CA VAL A 307 -22.20 -13.57 -53.31
C VAL A 307 -21.48 -14.52 -52.34
N GLU A 308 -20.93 -15.62 -52.85
CA GLU A 308 -20.16 -16.58 -52.05
C GLU A 308 -18.91 -15.90 -51.44
N CYS A 309 -18.16 -15.15 -52.24
CA CYS A 309 -16.99 -14.41 -51.78
C CYS A 309 -17.33 -13.35 -50.72
N ALA A 310 -18.42 -12.60 -50.91
CA ALA A 310 -18.86 -11.60 -49.93
C ALA A 310 -19.23 -12.24 -48.58
N LYS A 311 -19.92 -13.39 -48.60
CA LYS A 311 -20.23 -14.17 -47.38
C LYS A 311 -18.97 -14.67 -46.68
N MET A 312 -17.99 -15.18 -47.44
CA MET A 312 -16.72 -15.64 -46.90
C MET A 312 -15.95 -14.50 -46.21
N GLN A 313 -15.89 -13.33 -46.85
CA GLN A 313 -15.25 -12.14 -46.26
C GLN A 313 -15.99 -11.64 -45.01
N ALA A 314 -17.33 -11.66 -45.00
CA ALA A 314 -18.10 -11.29 -43.81
C ALA A 314 -17.79 -12.23 -42.63
N ALA A 315 -17.75 -13.55 -42.87
CA ALA A 315 -17.40 -14.53 -41.86
C ALA A 315 -15.95 -14.36 -41.35
N GLU A 316 -15.00 -14.06 -42.25
CA GLU A 316 -13.60 -13.80 -41.88
C GLU A 316 -13.48 -12.57 -40.96
N ARG A 317 -14.19 -11.48 -41.26
CA ARG A 317 -14.23 -10.27 -40.42
C ARG A 317 -14.83 -10.54 -39.04
N GLU A 318 -15.93 -11.28 -38.97
CA GLU A 318 -16.54 -11.66 -37.69
C GLU A 318 -15.58 -12.53 -36.85
N GLN A 319 -14.83 -13.41 -37.50
CA GLN A 319 -13.81 -14.21 -36.83
C GLN A 319 -12.64 -13.34 -36.34
N GLU A 320 -12.20 -12.36 -37.11
CA GLU A 320 -11.15 -11.40 -36.72
C GLU A 320 -11.57 -10.59 -35.49
N LEU A 321 -12.81 -10.08 -35.46
CA LEU A 321 -13.36 -9.36 -34.30
C LEU A 321 -13.32 -10.22 -33.03
N LEU A 322 -13.71 -11.48 -33.18
CA LEU A 322 -13.76 -12.41 -32.06
C LEU A 322 -12.35 -12.68 -31.52
N ARG A 323 -11.35 -12.81 -32.40
CA ARG A 323 -9.94 -12.98 -31.99
C ARG A 323 -9.42 -11.74 -31.27
N GLU A 324 -9.75 -10.53 -31.73
CA GLU A 324 -9.34 -9.30 -31.04
C GLU A 324 -9.97 -9.18 -29.66
N LYS A 325 -11.29 -9.44 -29.53
CA LYS A 325 -11.97 -9.45 -28.23
C LYS A 325 -11.36 -10.48 -27.27
N GLN A 326 -11.01 -11.67 -27.76
CA GLN A 326 -10.31 -12.68 -26.95
C GLN A 326 -8.94 -12.19 -26.49
N LYS A 327 -8.18 -11.54 -27.38
CA LYS A 327 -6.88 -10.97 -27.07
C LYS A 327 -6.96 -9.83 -26.04
N GLU A 328 -7.99 -8.98 -26.12
CA GLU A 328 -8.23 -7.93 -25.13
C GLU A 328 -8.55 -8.51 -23.74
N GLU A 329 -9.41 -9.54 -23.67
CA GLU A 329 -9.71 -10.24 -22.42
C GLU A 329 -8.47 -10.91 -21.83
N GLU A 330 -7.64 -11.54 -22.66
CA GLU A 330 -6.36 -12.14 -22.24
C GLU A 330 -5.39 -11.08 -21.71
N GLN A 331 -5.25 -9.93 -22.40
CA GLN A 331 -4.42 -8.82 -21.94
C GLN A 331 -4.87 -8.24 -20.60
N LYS A 332 -6.19 -8.07 -20.41
CA LYS A 332 -6.76 -7.63 -19.12
C LYS A 332 -6.43 -8.63 -18.01
N MET A 333 -6.59 -9.92 -18.29
CA MET A 333 -6.30 -10.99 -17.34
C MET A 333 -4.81 -11.03 -16.94
N GLU A 334 -3.91 -10.99 -17.91
CA GLU A 334 -2.47 -10.99 -17.65
C GLU A 334 -2.02 -9.75 -16.87
N ALA A 335 -2.50 -8.56 -17.23
CA ALA A 335 -2.16 -7.34 -16.53
C ALA A 335 -2.64 -7.39 -15.07
N GLN A 336 -3.85 -7.89 -14.82
CA GLN A 336 -4.38 -8.08 -13.48
C GLN A 336 -3.56 -9.07 -12.67
N GLN A 337 -3.14 -10.18 -13.28
CA GLN A 337 -2.31 -11.17 -12.60
C GLN A 337 -0.95 -10.59 -12.19
N ARG A 338 -0.31 -9.81 -13.07
CA ARG A 338 0.97 -9.15 -12.77
C ARG A 338 0.82 -8.11 -11.66
N SER A 339 -0.21 -7.27 -11.74
CA SER A 339 -0.56 -6.29 -10.69
C SER A 339 -0.74 -6.96 -9.34
N LEU A 340 -1.52 -8.06 -9.30
CA LEU A 340 -1.75 -8.82 -8.08
C LEU A 340 -0.46 -9.40 -7.51
N GLN A 341 0.39 -10.00 -8.34
CA GLN A 341 1.68 -10.54 -7.92
C GLN A 341 2.58 -9.46 -7.31
N GLU A 342 2.61 -8.27 -7.91
CA GLU A 342 3.37 -7.13 -7.41
C GLU A 342 2.81 -6.60 -6.08
N SER A 343 1.48 -6.47 -5.96
CA SER A 343 0.84 -6.08 -4.70
C SER A 343 1.11 -7.09 -3.58
N ILE A 344 1.16 -8.39 -3.88
CA ILE A 344 1.51 -9.43 -2.90
C ILE A 344 2.97 -9.26 -2.47
N ALA A 345 3.89 -9.06 -3.42
CA ALA A 345 5.31 -8.90 -3.11
C ALA A 345 5.58 -7.68 -2.22
N GLN A 346 4.95 -6.52 -2.50
CA GLN A 346 5.10 -5.32 -1.65
C GLN A 346 4.53 -5.51 -0.25
N LEU A 347 3.41 -6.24 -0.13
CA LEU A 347 2.81 -6.56 1.15
C LEU A 347 3.69 -7.52 1.96
N GLU A 348 4.23 -8.56 1.33
CA GLU A 348 5.19 -9.49 1.94
C GLU A 348 6.45 -8.77 2.42
N GLU A 349 7.00 -7.84 1.63
CA GLU A 349 8.14 -7.03 2.03
C GLU A 349 7.86 -6.21 3.29
N LYS A 350 6.72 -5.49 3.32
CA LYS A 350 6.30 -4.72 4.49
C LYS A 350 6.14 -5.60 5.72
N MET A 351 5.42 -6.71 5.56
CA MET A 351 5.17 -7.69 6.61
C MET A 351 6.47 -8.23 7.21
N ASN A 352 7.44 -8.56 6.36
CA ASN A 352 8.76 -9.01 6.80
C ASN A 352 9.52 -7.93 7.58
N LYS A 353 9.47 -6.67 7.12
CA LYS A 353 10.10 -5.54 7.82
C LYS A 353 9.47 -5.29 9.19
N GLU A 354 8.14 -5.34 9.29
CA GLU A 354 7.43 -5.21 10.57
C GLU A 354 7.77 -6.36 11.52
N ARG A 355 7.89 -7.58 11.00
CA ARG A 355 8.33 -8.77 11.75
C ARG A 355 9.73 -8.60 12.31
N GLU A 356 10.68 -8.15 11.50
CA GLU A 356 12.05 -7.89 11.95
C GLU A 356 12.11 -6.82 13.03
N ASN A 357 11.33 -5.75 12.90
CA ASN A 357 11.24 -4.70 13.91
C ASN A 357 10.63 -5.22 15.22
N HIS A 358 9.59 -6.06 15.13
CA HIS A 358 8.98 -6.70 16.29
C HIS A 358 9.97 -7.62 17.00
N LEU A 359 10.68 -8.45 16.24
CA LEU A 359 11.69 -9.37 16.76
C LEU A 359 12.80 -8.62 17.48
N LYS A 360 13.35 -7.55 16.89
CA LYS A 360 14.35 -6.68 17.53
C LYS A 360 13.85 -6.11 18.86
N LEU A 361 12.57 -5.72 18.94
CA LEU A 361 11.98 -5.20 20.18
C LEU A 361 11.84 -6.29 21.25
N GLN A 362 11.41 -7.50 20.86
CA GLN A 362 11.32 -8.64 21.77
C GLN A 362 12.69 -9.06 22.28
N GLU A 363 13.71 -9.13 21.41
CA GLU A 363 15.09 -9.45 21.76
C GLU A 363 15.67 -8.43 22.73
N MET A 364 15.51 -7.12 22.48
CA MET A 364 15.91 -6.07 23.42
C MET A 364 15.20 -6.20 24.78
N THR A 365 13.93 -6.59 24.78
CA THR A 365 13.15 -6.80 26.02
C THR A 365 13.66 -8.03 26.77
N LEU A 366 14.02 -9.10 26.05
CA LEU A 366 14.57 -10.33 26.61
C LEU A 366 15.94 -10.06 27.24
N GLU A 367 16.85 -9.38 26.52
CA GLU A 367 18.15 -8.97 27.04
C GLU A 367 18.02 -8.17 28.35
N HIS A 368 17.08 -7.22 28.37
CA HIS A 368 16.81 -6.43 29.58
C HIS A 368 16.32 -7.30 30.74
N LYS A 369 15.33 -8.19 30.52
CA LYS A 369 14.83 -9.09 31.56
C LYS A 369 15.92 -10.04 32.08
N LEU A 370 16.77 -10.57 31.19
CA LEU A 370 17.91 -11.42 31.57
C LEU A 370 18.94 -10.66 32.41
N LYS A 371 19.26 -9.41 32.03
CA LYS A 371 20.14 -8.53 32.82
C LYS A 371 19.57 -8.32 34.22
N MET A 372 18.29 -7.95 34.33
CA MET A 372 17.62 -7.78 35.62
C MET A 372 17.64 -9.05 36.46
N GLN A 373 17.39 -10.21 35.86
CA GLN A 373 17.42 -11.49 36.56
C GLN A 373 18.81 -11.75 37.18
N LYS A 374 19.87 -11.50 36.41
CA LYS A 374 21.26 -11.64 36.90
C LYS A 374 21.56 -10.69 38.05
N GLU A 375 21.11 -9.45 37.97
CA GLU A 375 21.29 -8.47 39.07
C GLU A 375 20.55 -8.91 40.33
N LEU A 376 19.28 -9.32 40.22
CA LEU A 376 18.50 -9.83 41.36
C LEU A 376 19.15 -11.03 42.03
N LEU A 377 19.70 -11.97 41.25
CA LEU A 377 20.44 -13.11 41.79
C LEU A 377 21.71 -12.67 42.51
N THR A 378 22.45 -11.72 41.94
CA THR A 378 23.69 -11.16 42.53
C THR A 378 23.39 -10.45 43.86
N GLU A 379 22.25 -9.75 43.94
CA GLU A 379 21.77 -9.05 45.14
C GLU A 379 21.07 -9.99 46.15
N GLY A 380 20.92 -11.28 45.85
CA GLY A 380 20.35 -12.29 46.75
C GLY A 380 18.81 -12.45 46.70
N PHE A 381 18.12 -11.80 45.77
CA PHE A 381 16.66 -11.82 45.60
C PHE A 381 16.17 -13.00 44.74
N LYS A 382 16.49 -14.23 45.16
CA LYS A 382 16.19 -15.46 44.40
C LYS A 382 14.73 -15.61 43.98
N LYS A 383 13.78 -15.40 44.90
CA LYS A 383 12.34 -15.52 44.60
C LYS A 383 11.88 -14.56 43.49
N LYS A 384 12.37 -13.31 43.50
CA LYS A 384 12.03 -12.33 42.45
C LYS A 384 12.65 -12.69 41.11
N ALA A 385 13.86 -13.25 41.12
CA ALA A 385 14.51 -13.76 39.92
C ALA A 385 13.77 -14.98 39.33
N GLU A 386 13.22 -15.86 40.19
CA GLU A 386 12.36 -16.98 39.80
C GLU A 386 11.03 -16.50 39.21
N ASP A 387 10.38 -15.51 39.83
CA ASP A 387 9.15 -14.92 39.31
C ASP A 387 9.37 -14.28 37.92
N LEU A 388 10.49 -13.58 37.74
CA LEU A 388 10.89 -13.01 36.44
C LEU A 388 11.22 -14.09 35.39
N ASN A 389 11.62 -15.29 35.81
CA ASN A 389 11.94 -16.39 34.90
C ASN A 389 10.72 -16.83 34.08
N LYS A 390 9.52 -16.78 34.66
CA LYS A 390 8.28 -17.11 33.94
C LYS A 390 8.05 -16.16 32.77
N ASP A 391 8.22 -14.86 33.00
CA ASP A 391 8.11 -13.85 31.93
C ASP A 391 9.18 -14.05 30.84
N ILE A 392 10.39 -14.48 31.23
CA ILE A 392 11.49 -14.75 30.30
C ILE A 392 11.18 -15.94 29.41
N GLU A 393 10.70 -17.05 29.98
CA GLU A 393 10.32 -18.23 29.19
C GLU A 393 9.16 -17.93 28.25
N GLN A 394 8.11 -17.22 28.71
CA GLN A 394 7.02 -16.79 27.84
C GLN A 394 7.53 -15.93 26.68
N LEU A 395 8.42 -14.97 26.96
CA LEU A 395 8.98 -14.10 25.91
C LEU A 395 9.85 -14.88 24.91
N LYS A 396 10.57 -15.92 25.34
CA LYS A 396 11.31 -16.81 24.44
C LYS A 396 10.37 -17.59 23.52
N GLU A 397 9.26 -18.10 24.07
CA GLU A 397 8.22 -18.76 23.27
C GLU A 397 7.62 -17.79 22.24
N ASP A 398 7.30 -16.56 22.63
CA ASP A 398 6.77 -15.52 21.74
C ASP A 398 7.77 -15.13 20.63
N ILE A 399 9.07 -15.12 20.94
CA ILE A 399 10.15 -14.88 19.96
C ILE A 399 10.22 -16.02 18.95
N GLU A 400 10.19 -17.28 19.41
CA GLU A 400 10.21 -18.44 18.51
C GLU A 400 8.94 -18.52 17.64
N ALA A 401 7.77 -18.15 18.18
CA ALA A 401 6.54 -18.00 17.42
C ALA A 401 6.68 -16.91 16.33
N THR A 402 7.29 -15.78 16.66
CA THR A 402 7.55 -14.69 15.70
C THR A 402 8.55 -15.09 14.61
N LYS A 403 9.59 -15.85 14.96
CA LYS A 403 10.58 -16.38 14.01
C LYS A 403 9.99 -17.39 13.05
N SER A 404 9.16 -18.31 13.55
CA SER A 404 8.50 -19.36 12.77
C SER A 404 7.37 -18.84 11.87
N GLY A 405 6.97 -17.57 12.02
CA GLY A 405 5.94 -16.95 11.18
C GLY A 405 4.52 -17.43 11.49
N SER A 406 4.31 -18.14 12.60
CA SER A 406 3.01 -18.71 13.00
C SER A 406 1.90 -17.65 13.08
N HIS A 407 2.25 -16.41 13.45
CA HIS A 407 1.32 -15.29 13.54
C HIS A 407 0.98 -14.62 12.20
N PHE A 408 1.66 -14.93 11.10
CA PHE A 408 1.40 -14.27 9.81
C PHE A 408 0.13 -14.77 9.14
N ASN A 409 -0.78 -13.85 8.86
CA ASN A 409 -2.09 -14.18 8.31
C ASN A 409 -2.01 -14.31 6.79
N VAL A 410 -1.52 -15.45 6.29
CA VAL A 410 -1.53 -15.79 4.85
C VAL A 410 -2.93 -15.65 4.25
N SER A 411 -3.98 -15.87 5.06
CA SER A 411 -5.36 -15.65 4.64
C SER A 411 -5.68 -14.19 4.32
N ALA A 412 -5.02 -13.23 4.96
CA ALA A 412 -5.25 -11.81 4.68
C ALA A 412 -4.72 -11.44 3.28
N ILE A 413 -3.54 -11.93 2.90
CA ILE A 413 -3.00 -11.81 1.53
C ILE A 413 -3.96 -12.43 0.51
N LEU A 414 -4.50 -13.62 0.81
CA LEU A 414 -5.48 -14.30 -0.05
C LEU A 414 -6.81 -13.55 -0.15
N ASP A 415 -7.25 -12.86 0.91
CA ASP A 415 -8.46 -12.05 0.88
C ASP A 415 -8.32 -10.81 -0.02
N VAL A 416 -7.18 -10.11 0.04
CA VAL A 416 -6.89 -8.97 -0.84
C VAL A 416 -6.84 -9.44 -2.29
N ALA A 417 -6.15 -10.56 -2.54
CA ALA A 417 -6.10 -11.19 -3.85
C ALA A 417 -7.49 -11.57 -4.37
N SER A 418 -8.35 -12.14 -3.52
CA SER A 418 -9.72 -12.49 -3.87
C SER A 418 -10.54 -11.27 -4.27
N ILE A 419 -10.46 -10.15 -3.54
CA ILE A 419 -11.22 -8.95 -3.84
C ILE A 419 -10.82 -8.35 -5.19
N ALA A 420 -9.52 -8.27 -5.48
CA ALA A 420 -9.03 -7.83 -6.78
C ALA A 420 -9.56 -8.74 -7.91
N LEU A 421 -9.52 -10.05 -7.73
CA LEU A 421 -10.01 -11.02 -8.72
C LEU A 421 -11.54 -10.98 -8.91
N VAL A 422 -12.32 -10.79 -7.84
CA VAL A 422 -13.80 -10.75 -7.90
C VAL A 422 -14.32 -9.44 -8.51
N ALA A 423 -13.64 -8.32 -8.25
CA ALA A 423 -14.05 -7.02 -8.76
C ALA A 423 -13.91 -6.91 -10.29
N VAL A 424 -12.96 -7.63 -10.88
CA VAL A 424 -12.51 -7.39 -12.26
C VAL A 424 -12.86 -8.53 -13.22
N LEU A 425 -12.86 -9.80 -12.78
CA LEU A 425 -12.98 -10.93 -13.71
C LEU A 425 -14.40 -11.03 -14.31
N PRO A 426 -14.54 -11.22 -15.64
CA PRO A 426 -15.84 -11.39 -16.28
C PRO A 426 -16.49 -12.74 -15.91
N GLY A 427 -17.81 -12.71 -15.69
CA GLY A 427 -18.72 -13.86 -15.56
C GLY A 427 -18.10 -15.14 -14.97
N PRO A 428 -17.75 -16.14 -15.80
CA PRO A 428 -17.27 -17.46 -15.35
C PRO A 428 -15.94 -17.41 -14.59
N TYR A 429 -15.12 -16.37 -14.77
CA TYR A 429 -13.82 -16.25 -14.11
C TYR A 429 -13.92 -15.67 -12.70
N LYS A 430 -15.06 -15.08 -12.30
CA LYS A 430 -15.31 -14.72 -10.89
C LYS A 430 -15.21 -15.92 -9.94
N VAL A 431 -15.40 -17.13 -10.49
CA VAL A 431 -15.23 -18.39 -9.76
C VAL A 431 -13.79 -18.57 -9.27
N LEU A 432 -12.78 -18.03 -9.95
CA LEU A 432 -11.38 -18.03 -9.47
C LEU A 432 -11.22 -17.17 -8.22
N GLY A 433 -11.77 -15.95 -8.22
CA GLY A 433 -11.78 -15.08 -7.04
C GLY A 433 -12.55 -15.69 -5.86
N MET A 434 -13.66 -16.39 -6.15
CA MET A 434 -14.40 -17.18 -5.14
C MET A 434 -13.58 -18.38 -4.64
N GLY A 435 -12.83 -19.05 -5.51
CA GLY A 435 -11.93 -20.16 -5.14
C GLY A 435 -10.81 -19.70 -4.21
N VAL A 436 -10.18 -18.56 -4.51
CA VAL A 436 -9.17 -17.93 -3.64
C VAL A 436 -9.78 -17.54 -2.29
N LYS A 437 -11.03 -17.05 -2.27
CA LYS A 437 -11.77 -16.78 -1.03
C LYS A 437 -11.98 -18.04 -0.19
N LEU A 438 -12.42 -19.13 -0.82
CA LEU A 438 -12.60 -20.42 -0.13
C LEU A 438 -11.28 -20.97 0.43
N LEU A 439 -10.17 -20.78 -0.29
CA LEU A 439 -8.84 -21.13 0.20
C LEU A 439 -8.43 -20.26 1.39
N SER A 440 -8.68 -18.95 1.34
CA SER A 440 -8.49 -18.05 2.47
C SER A 440 -9.28 -18.50 3.70
N ASP A 441 -10.57 -18.78 3.53
CA ASP A 441 -11.46 -19.22 4.61
C ASP A 441 -11.04 -20.59 5.18
N ALA A 442 -10.55 -21.50 4.34
CA ALA A 442 -9.99 -22.77 4.79
C ALA A 442 -8.67 -22.61 5.57
N VAL A 443 -7.83 -21.64 5.21
CA VAL A 443 -6.59 -21.30 5.93
C VAL A 443 -6.93 -20.67 7.29
N LYS A 444 -7.96 -19.81 7.36
CA LYS A 444 -8.47 -19.25 8.63
C LYS A 444 -8.98 -20.35 9.56
N GLY A 445 -9.82 -21.26 9.05
CA GLY A 445 -10.39 -22.35 9.83
C GLY A 445 -9.35 -23.33 10.42
N ARG A 446 -8.17 -23.47 9.79
CA ARG A 446 -7.06 -24.27 10.34
C ARG A 446 -6.28 -23.56 11.46
N LYS A 447 -6.27 -22.23 11.49
CA LYS A 447 -5.64 -21.45 12.56
C LYS A 447 -6.49 -21.38 13.82
N ASP A 448 -7.82 -21.37 13.69
CA ASP A 448 -8.73 -21.34 14.85
C ASP A 448 -8.91 -22.72 15.53
N SER A 449 -8.38 -23.79 14.92
CA SER A 449 -8.47 -25.18 15.40
C SER A 449 -7.15 -25.76 15.93
N SER A 450 -6.07 -24.97 15.94
CA SER A 450 -4.77 -25.25 16.57
C SER A 450 -4.56 -24.34 17.77
#